data_AF-A0A2D4FIT0-F1
#
_entry.id   AF-A0A2D4FIT0-F1
#
_cell.length_a   1.000
_cell.length_b   1.000
_cell.length_c   1.000
_cell.angle_alpha   90.00
_cell.angle_beta   90.00
_cell.angle_gamma   90.00
#
_symmetry.space_group_name_H-M   'P 1'
#
loop_
_entity.id
_entity.type
_entity.pdbx_description
1 polymer ?
#
loop_
_entity_poly.entity_id
_entity_poly.type
_entity_poly.pdbx_seq_one_letter_code
_entity_poly.pdbx_strand_id
1 'polypeptide(L)'
;PAKSLRTFRAPALRVPSFFFPSPPRLFRRFISEVRKKNRNKAMRDRTQELREKDDESDNEDVESVALVTQHGSAIHNNFPDPTDGFFQMTRDIREALKILENKVKDLEKNQTTVLASPIPDDNTKQGLQKLREEIKESAKNIRAQLKGIEPMKEEQDENRNSFNNRMKRNQHGILSQQFLDLINKCNSIQSDYRDRNLERIKRHLQITGSTVVSDDELDEMLESGQTEVFISNLMKDTQVTKQALNDIETRHSEILKLERSIQELHDLFMFLATEVELQV
;
A
#
# COMPACT_ATOMS: atom_id res chain seq x y z
N PRO A 1 -42.58 14.75 34.78
CA PRO A 1 -41.10 14.70 34.93
C PRO A 1 -40.50 13.63 33.99
N ALA A 2 -40.36 13.98 32.71
CA ALA A 2 -39.76 13.10 31.70
C ALA A 2 -38.24 13.32 31.69
N LYS A 3 -37.48 12.24 31.86
CA LYS A 3 -36.01 12.26 31.88
C LYS A 3 -35.48 12.40 30.45
N SER A 4 -34.79 13.51 30.22
CA SER A 4 -33.97 13.82 29.04
C SER A 4 -32.91 12.73 28.81
N LEU A 5 -33.05 11.97 27.71
CA LEU A 5 -31.97 11.18 27.14
C LEU A 5 -30.97 12.13 26.46
N ARG A 6 -29.86 12.42 27.15
CA ARG A 6 -28.68 13.04 26.52
C ARG A 6 -27.99 11.98 25.69
N THR A 7 -28.17 12.03 24.38
CA THR A 7 -27.31 11.32 23.43
C THR A 7 -25.91 11.92 23.51
N PHE A 8 -24.94 11.09 23.92
CA PHE A 8 -23.52 11.43 23.92
C PHE A 8 -23.08 11.56 22.45
N ARG A 9 -22.94 12.81 21.98
CA ARG A 9 -22.42 13.13 20.65
C ARG A 9 -20.89 13.04 20.72
N ALA A 10 -20.31 12.06 20.03
CA ALA A 10 -18.86 11.99 19.85
C ALA A 10 -18.40 13.21 19.01
N PRO A 11 -17.23 13.81 19.29
CA PRO A 11 -16.74 14.94 18.51
C PRO A 11 -16.44 14.47 17.08
N ALA A 12 -17.08 15.11 16.11
CA ALA A 12 -16.76 14.97 14.70
C ALA A 12 -15.30 15.39 14.50
N LEU A 13 -14.45 14.40 14.27
CA LEU A 13 -13.04 14.60 13.95
C LEU A 13 -12.99 15.14 12.53
N ARG A 14 -12.82 16.45 12.41
CA ARG A 14 -12.39 17.13 11.19
C ARG A 14 -11.16 16.41 10.67
N VAL A 15 -11.30 15.56 9.65
CA VAL A 15 -10.14 14.96 9.02
C VAL A 15 -9.82 15.83 7.80
N PRO A 16 -8.80 16.71 7.89
CA PRO A 16 -8.48 17.60 6.79
C PRO A 16 -8.15 16.75 5.57
N SER A 17 -8.65 17.20 4.42
CA SER A 17 -8.36 16.74 3.05
C SER A 17 -7.17 15.76 3.03
N PHE A 18 -7.47 14.46 2.96
CA PHE A 18 -6.53 13.34 3.08
C PHE A 18 -5.55 13.26 1.89
N PHE A 19 -4.78 14.31 1.68
CA PHE A 19 -3.50 14.20 1.02
C PHE A 19 -2.53 13.77 2.10
N PHE A 20 -2.10 12.50 2.09
CA PHE A 20 -1.02 12.05 2.96
C PHE A 20 0.11 13.09 2.92
N PRO A 21 0.67 13.49 4.08
CA PRO A 21 1.87 14.29 4.05
C PRO A 21 2.87 13.53 3.19
N SER A 22 3.39 14.23 2.18
CA SER A 22 4.49 13.74 1.37
C SER A 22 5.51 13.09 2.30
N PRO A 23 5.97 11.85 2.02
CA PRO A 23 6.90 11.19 2.93
C PRO A 23 8.08 12.13 3.22
N PRO A 24 8.62 12.10 4.44
CA PRO A 24 9.63 13.04 4.89
C PRO A 24 10.75 13.26 3.88
N ARG A 25 11.31 14.47 3.83
CA ARG A 25 12.35 14.81 2.83
C ARG A 25 13.53 13.82 2.85
N LEU A 26 13.88 13.31 4.03
CA LEU A 26 14.92 12.29 4.20
C LEU A 26 14.51 10.94 3.62
N PHE A 27 13.26 10.53 3.81
CA PHE A 27 12.69 9.34 3.18
C PHE A 27 12.73 9.45 1.65
N ARG A 28 12.23 10.56 1.08
CA ARG A 28 12.30 10.82 -0.37
C ARG A 28 13.73 10.79 -0.91
N ARG A 29 14.70 11.28 -0.11
CA ARG A 29 16.12 11.26 -0.47
C ARG A 29 16.67 9.83 -0.46
N PHE A 30 16.40 9.04 0.59
CA PHE A 30 16.76 7.63 0.66
C PHE A 30 16.18 6.82 -0.52
N ILE A 31 14.90 7.02 -0.84
CA ILE A 31 14.23 6.37 -1.98
C ILE A 31 14.84 6.80 -3.32
N SER A 32 15.18 8.08 -3.47
CA SER A 32 15.89 8.59 -4.65
C SER A 32 17.29 7.98 -4.77
N GLU A 33 18.01 7.83 -3.65
CA GLU A 33 19.36 7.24 -3.58
C GLU A 33 19.35 5.75 -3.99
N VAL A 34 18.41 4.97 -3.45
CA VAL A 34 18.22 3.54 -3.79
C VAL A 34 17.78 3.39 -5.25
N ARG A 35 16.83 4.23 -5.73
CA ARG A 35 16.35 4.22 -7.12
C ARG A 35 17.40 4.70 -8.12
N LYS A 36 18.34 5.57 -7.73
CA LYS A 36 19.50 5.95 -8.56
C LYS A 36 20.50 4.81 -8.66
N LYS A 37 20.75 4.07 -7.56
CA LYS A 37 21.64 2.89 -7.58
C LYS A 37 21.12 1.74 -8.45
N ASN A 38 19.79 1.58 -8.58
CA ASN A 38 19.18 0.53 -9.39
C ASN A 38 18.88 0.92 -10.85
N ARG A 39 19.16 2.17 -11.28
CA ARG A 39 18.95 2.59 -12.67
C ARG A 39 20.20 2.34 -13.53
N ASN A 40 20.09 1.35 -14.39
CA ASN A 40 20.79 1.14 -15.66
C ASN A 40 22.31 1.43 -15.68
N LYS A 41 23.10 0.40 -15.35
CA LYS A 41 24.29 0.08 -16.17
C LYS A 41 23.91 -1.09 -17.08
N ALA A 42 23.26 -0.80 -18.20
CA ALA A 42 23.33 -1.72 -19.34
C ALA A 42 24.78 -1.62 -19.83
N MET A 43 25.66 -2.48 -19.32
CA MET A 43 26.99 -2.61 -19.88
C MET A 43 26.83 -3.15 -21.29
N ARG A 44 27.41 -2.44 -22.26
CA ARG A 44 27.53 -2.93 -23.63
C ARG A 44 28.25 -4.26 -23.55
N ASP A 45 27.65 -5.31 -24.12
CA ASP A 45 28.25 -6.63 -24.12
C ASP A 45 29.52 -6.58 -24.99
N ARG A 46 30.68 -6.65 -24.34
CA ARG A 46 32.01 -6.66 -24.98
C ARG A 46 32.64 -8.05 -24.89
N THR A 47 31.87 -9.09 -24.54
CA THR A 47 32.38 -10.47 -24.48
C THR A 47 32.90 -10.95 -25.85
N GLN A 48 32.37 -10.41 -26.94
CA GLN A 48 32.81 -10.71 -28.30
C GLN A 48 34.23 -10.16 -28.61
N GLU A 49 34.60 -8.99 -28.06
CA GLU A 49 35.92 -8.39 -28.23
C GLU A 49 37.05 -9.14 -27.49
N LEU A 50 36.68 -9.99 -26.51
CA LEU A 50 37.63 -10.88 -25.84
C LEU A 50 37.91 -12.15 -26.65
N ARG A 51 37.00 -12.52 -27.56
CA ARG A 51 37.09 -13.75 -28.35
C ARG A 51 37.87 -13.56 -29.65
N GLU A 52 37.87 -12.34 -30.20
CA GLU A 52 38.62 -11.99 -31.42
C GLU A 52 40.14 -11.90 -31.23
N LYS A 53 40.63 -11.91 -29.98
CA LYS A 53 42.08 -11.85 -29.69
C LYS A 53 42.78 -13.20 -29.63
N ASP A 54 42.05 -14.31 -29.71
CA ASP A 54 42.62 -15.66 -29.64
C ASP A 54 42.95 -16.25 -31.02
N ASP A 55 42.47 -15.63 -32.11
CA ASP A 55 42.63 -16.15 -33.49
C ASP A 55 43.85 -15.55 -34.25
N GLU A 56 44.64 -14.67 -33.63
CA GLU A 56 45.88 -14.09 -34.19
C GLU A 56 47.10 -14.38 -33.30
N SER A 57 47.40 -15.65 -33.03
CA SER A 57 48.72 -16.04 -32.50
C SER A 57 49.04 -17.51 -32.80
N ASP A 58 49.12 -17.86 -34.08
CA ASP A 58 49.88 -19.04 -34.48
C ASP A 58 51.38 -18.70 -34.48
N ASN A 59 52.17 -19.63 -33.89
CA ASN A 59 53.63 -19.68 -33.75
C ASN A 59 54.21 -19.08 -32.44
N GLU A 60 54.27 -19.89 -31.38
CA GLU A 60 55.53 -20.48 -30.90
C GLU A 60 55.25 -21.40 -29.69
N ASP A 61 55.94 -22.55 -29.66
CA ASP A 61 55.96 -23.52 -28.57
C ASP A 61 56.25 -22.85 -27.21
N VAL A 62 55.21 -22.63 -26.40
CA VAL A 62 55.36 -22.38 -24.96
C VAL A 62 54.31 -23.20 -24.23
N GLU A 63 54.80 -24.27 -23.61
CA GLU A 63 54.21 -25.04 -22.53
C GLU A 63 52.90 -24.45 -22.00
N SER A 64 51.78 -25.02 -22.47
CA SER A 64 50.45 -24.76 -21.94
C SER A 64 50.39 -25.33 -20.52
N VAL A 65 50.96 -24.60 -19.55
CA VAL A 65 50.52 -24.69 -18.17
C VAL A 65 49.10 -24.15 -18.20
N ALA A 66 48.14 -25.07 -18.36
CA ALA A 66 46.77 -24.79 -18.05
C ALA A 66 46.76 -24.19 -16.65
N LEU A 67 46.64 -22.87 -16.56
CA LEU A 67 46.03 -22.23 -15.41
C LEU A 67 44.62 -22.79 -15.39
N VAL A 68 44.48 -23.97 -14.78
CA VAL A 68 43.22 -24.43 -14.22
C VAL A 68 42.87 -23.30 -13.28
N THR A 69 42.08 -22.36 -13.77
CA THR A 69 41.22 -21.55 -12.95
C THR A 69 40.40 -22.60 -12.22
N GLN A 70 40.88 -22.98 -11.03
CA GLN A 70 40.03 -23.60 -10.03
C GLN A 70 38.83 -22.68 -10.03
N HIS A 71 37.75 -23.14 -10.66
CA HIS A 71 36.46 -22.60 -10.36
C HIS A 71 36.44 -22.71 -8.86
N GLY A 72 36.35 -21.56 -8.18
CA GLY A 72 36.01 -21.52 -6.78
C GLY A 72 34.61 -22.11 -6.68
N SER A 73 34.52 -23.44 -6.84
CA SER A 73 33.50 -24.26 -6.24
C SER A 73 33.71 -23.98 -4.78
N ALA A 74 32.95 -22.98 -4.31
CA ALA A 74 32.75 -22.73 -2.90
C ALA A 74 32.57 -24.11 -2.29
N ILE A 75 33.54 -24.52 -1.48
CA ILE A 75 33.43 -25.74 -0.71
C ILE A 75 32.12 -25.58 0.03
N HIS A 76 31.12 -26.37 -0.37
CA HIS A 76 29.82 -26.43 0.26
C HIS A 76 30.03 -27.14 1.60
N ASN A 77 30.71 -26.43 2.50
CA ASN A 77 30.72 -26.75 3.90
C ASN A 77 29.25 -26.71 4.31
N ASN A 78 28.71 -27.86 4.75
CA ASN A 78 27.36 -28.04 5.28
C ASN A 78 27.11 -27.25 6.59
N PHE A 79 27.70 -26.06 6.73
CA PHE A 79 27.31 -25.08 7.73
C PHE A 79 26.11 -24.32 7.17
N PRO A 80 24.99 -24.24 7.89
CA PRO A 80 23.89 -23.36 7.51
C PRO A 80 24.44 -21.95 7.34
N ASP A 81 24.35 -21.39 6.14
CA ASP A 81 24.76 -20.01 5.89
C ASP A 81 23.92 -19.10 6.81
N PRO A 82 24.52 -18.31 7.72
CA PRO A 82 23.79 -17.38 8.58
C PRO A 82 22.92 -16.38 7.80
N THR A 83 23.16 -16.22 6.49
CA THR A 83 22.36 -15.38 5.61
C THR A 83 21.16 -16.09 4.97
N ASP A 84 21.09 -17.42 5.04
CA ASP A 84 19.99 -18.19 4.42
C ASP A 84 18.64 -17.92 5.11
N GLY A 85 18.64 -17.79 6.44
CA GLY A 85 17.45 -17.36 7.20
C GLY A 85 16.97 -15.95 6.81
N PHE A 86 17.89 -15.02 6.55
CA PHE A 86 17.56 -13.68 6.07
C PHE A 86 16.97 -13.72 4.64
N PHE A 87 17.55 -14.54 3.76
CA PHE A 87 17.04 -14.70 2.41
C PHE A 87 15.67 -15.39 2.39
N GLN A 88 15.41 -16.33 3.29
CA GLN A 88 14.10 -16.93 3.44
C GLN A 88 13.07 -15.88 3.87
N MET A 89 13.33 -15.11 4.94
CA MET A 89 12.43 -14.01 5.35
C MET A 89 12.20 -13.00 4.23
N THR A 90 13.24 -12.67 3.46
CA THR A 90 13.13 -11.78 2.30
C THR A 90 12.21 -12.36 1.21
N ARG A 91 12.26 -13.67 0.95
CA ARG A 91 11.35 -14.36 0.02
C ARG A 91 9.91 -14.31 0.53
N ASP A 92 9.72 -14.62 1.81
CA ASP A 92 8.40 -14.64 2.46
C ASP A 92 7.73 -13.26 2.40
N ILE A 93 8.50 -12.18 2.65
CA ILE A 93 8.01 -10.79 2.53
C ILE A 93 7.58 -10.48 1.10
N ARG A 94 8.35 -10.90 0.08
CA ARG A 94 7.98 -10.68 -1.33
C ARG A 94 6.70 -11.43 -1.71
N GLU A 95 6.53 -12.66 -1.22
CA GLU A 95 5.31 -13.42 -1.44
C GLU A 95 4.11 -12.75 -0.76
N ALA A 96 4.27 -12.33 0.50
CA ALA A 96 3.24 -11.60 1.23
C ALA A 96 2.84 -10.29 0.52
N LEU A 97 3.82 -9.54 -0.03
CA LEU A 97 3.56 -8.35 -0.84
C LEU A 97 2.74 -8.68 -2.09
N LYS A 98 3.04 -9.78 -2.79
CA LYS A 98 2.27 -10.22 -3.96
C LYS A 98 0.84 -10.60 -3.60
N ILE A 99 0.66 -11.29 -2.46
CA ILE A 99 -0.66 -11.63 -1.93
C ILE A 99 -1.47 -10.36 -1.61
N LEU A 100 -0.84 -9.39 -0.93
CA LEU A 100 -1.47 -8.10 -0.64
C LEU A 100 -1.86 -7.37 -1.93
N GLU A 101 -1.00 -7.40 -2.96
CA GLU A 101 -1.30 -6.77 -4.25
C GLU A 101 -2.54 -7.38 -4.91
N ASN A 102 -2.66 -8.71 -4.89
CA ASN A 102 -3.84 -9.39 -5.41
C ASN A 102 -5.10 -9.02 -4.62
N LYS A 103 -5.04 -8.98 -3.28
CA LYS A 103 -6.17 -8.54 -2.45
C LYS A 103 -6.61 -7.12 -2.77
N VAL A 104 -5.67 -6.20 -3.01
CA VAL A 104 -5.96 -4.82 -3.41
C VAL A 104 -6.66 -4.77 -4.79
N LYS A 105 -6.25 -5.60 -5.74
CA LYS A 105 -6.93 -5.73 -7.06
C LYS A 105 -8.35 -6.29 -6.90
N ASP A 106 -8.52 -7.29 -6.05
CA ASP A 106 -9.84 -7.88 -5.78
C ASP A 106 -10.77 -6.87 -5.08
N LEU A 107 -10.21 -6.05 -4.18
CA LEU A 107 -10.93 -4.94 -3.54
C LEU A 107 -11.46 -3.95 -4.59
N GLU A 108 -10.61 -3.49 -5.51
CA GLU A 108 -10.98 -2.57 -6.60
C GLU A 108 -12.08 -3.16 -7.51
N LYS A 109 -11.97 -4.45 -7.83
CA LYS A 109 -12.97 -5.15 -8.63
C LYS A 109 -14.32 -5.23 -7.89
N ASN A 110 -14.32 -5.58 -6.61
CA ASN A 110 -15.53 -5.65 -5.81
C ASN A 110 -16.17 -4.27 -5.63
N GLN A 111 -15.38 -3.23 -5.41
CA GLN A 111 -15.84 -1.84 -5.39
C GLN A 111 -16.54 -1.45 -6.70
N THR A 112 -15.97 -1.82 -7.84
CA THR A 112 -16.58 -1.56 -9.15
C THR A 112 -17.93 -2.29 -9.30
N THR A 113 -18.02 -3.54 -8.86
CA THR A 113 -19.29 -4.32 -8.85
C THR A 113 -20.35 -3.67 -7.95
N VAL A 114 -19.95 -3.22 -6.75
CA VAL A 114 -20.85 -2.55 -5.80
C VAL A 114 -21.34 -1.20 -6.32
N LEU A 115 -20.52 -0.48 -7.08
CA LEU A 115 -20.97 0.71 -7.81
C LEU A 115 -21.90 0.33 -8.96
N ALA A 116 -21.67 -0.76 -9.69
CA ALA A 116 -22.53 -1.12 -10.82
C ALA A 116 -23.99 -1.42 -10.43
N SER A 117 -24.23 -1.91 -9.21
CA SER A 117 -25.59 -2.15 -8.70
C SER A 117 -26.13 -0.96 -7.90
N PRO A 118 -27.36 -0.48 -8.15
CA PRO A 118 -28.04 0.51 -7.30
C PRO A 118 -28.26 0.00 -5.88
N ILE A 119 -28.61 -1.28 -5.72
CA ILE A 119 -28.78 -1.93 -4.41
C ILE A 119 -27.82 -3.12 -4.39
N PRO A 120 -26.63 -2.96 -3.80
CA PRO A 120 -25.68 -4.05 -3.67
C PRO A 120 -26.26 -5.11 -2.74
N ASP A 121 -26.09 -6.38 -3.09
CA ASP A 121 -26.45 -7.50 -2.24
C ASP A 121 -25.57 -7.55 -0.98
N ASP A 122 -26.09 -8.11 0.10
CA ASP A 122 -25.34 -8.14 1.36
C ASP A 122 -24.09 -9.03 1.29
N ASN A 123 -24.04 -10.02 0.39
CA ASN A 123 -22.85 -10.85 0.21
C ASN A 123 -21.69 -10.04 -0.39
N THR A 124 -21.94 -9.18 -1.39
CA THR A 124 -20.90 -8.31 -1.95
C THR A 124 -20.44 -7.25 -0.94
N LYS A 125 -21.35 -6.69 -0.13
CA LYS A 125 -20.98 -5.78 0.97
C LYS A 125 -20.11 -6.47 2.03
N GLN A 126 -20.49 -7.67 2.47
CA GLN A 126 -19.73 -8.45 3.43
C GLN A 126 -18.36 -8.86 2.86
N GLY A 127 -18.31 -9.29 1.60
CA GLY A 127 -17.07 -9.61 0.91
C GLY A 127 -16.13 -8.41 0.82
N LEU A 128 -16.66 -7.20 0.61
CA LEU A 128 -15.87 -5.96 0.60
C LEU A 128 -15.26 -5.66 1.97
N GLN A 129 -16.02 -5.82 3.06
CA GLN A 129 -15.48 -5.63 4.41
C GLN A 129 -14.43 -6.68 4.75
N LYS A 130 -14.69 -7.94 4.41
CA LYS A 130 -13.74 -9.03 4.61
C LYS A 130 -12.40 -8.75 3.91
N LEU A 131 -12.43 -8.28 2.65
CA LEU A 131 -11.22 -7.90 1.93
C LEU A 131 -10.46 -6.76 2.61
N ARG A 132 -11.16 -5.74 3.13
CA ARG A 132 -10.53 -4.64 3.88
C ARG A 132 -9.81 -5.15 5.14
N GLU A 133 -10.45 -6.04 5.89
CA GLU A 133 -9.84 -6.68 7.07
C GLU A 133 -8.64 -7.56 6.70
N GLU A 134 -8.76 -8.36 5.63
CA GLU A 134 -7.67 -9.21 5.13
C GLU A 134 -6.48 -8.41 4.60
N ILE A 135 -6.71 -7.25 3.98
CA ILE A 135 -5.69 -6.29 3.54
C ILE A 135 -4.97 -5.71 4.75
N LYS A 136 -5.73 -5.24 5.75
CA LYS A 136 -5.20 -4.70 7.01
C LYS A 136 -4.31 -5.72 7.72
N GLU A 137 -4.77 -6.95 7.88
CA GLU A 137 -4.01 -7.99 8.57
C GLU A 137 -2.75 -8.39 7.79
N SER A 138 -2.87 -8.51 6.46
CA SER A 138 -1.72 -8.77 5.59
C SER A 138 -0.68 -7.65 5.68
N ALA A 139 -1.11 -6.39 5.74
CA ALA A 139 -0.22 -5.25 5.86
C ALA A 139 0.49 -5.21 7.23
N LYS A 140 -0.20 -5.56 8.31
CA LYS A 140 0.40 -5.72 9.65
C LYS A 140 1.45 -6.84 9.68
N ASN A 141 1.14 -7.99 9.07
CA ASN A 141 2.07 -9.11 8.99
C ASN A 141 3.34 -8.74 8.19
N ILE A 142 3.19 -8.13 7.01
CA ILE A 142 4.33 -7.66 6.20
C ILE A 142 5.19 -6.68 7.01
N ARG A 143 4.57 -5.75 7.74
CA ARG A 143 5.30 -4.84 8.64
C ARG A 143 6.09 -5.58 9.71
N ALA A 144 5.49 -6.57 10.38
CA ALA A 144 6.18 -7.34 11.41
C ALA A 144 7.39 -8.09 10.84
N GLN A 145 7.26 -8.66 9.64
CA GLN A 145 8.37 -9.32 8.94
C GLN A 145 9.46 -8.34 8.51
N LEU A 146 9.09 -7.18 7.97
CA LEU A 146 10.03 -6.10 7.62
C LEU A 146 10.85 -5.66 8.83
N LYS A 147 10.21 -5.52 9.99
CA LYS A 147 10.88 -5.22 11.25
C LYS A 147 11.83 -6.33 11.70
N GLY A 148 11.47 -7.59 11.46
CA GLY A 148 12.32 -8.75 11.76
C GLY A 148 13.62 -8.80 10.95
N ILE A 149 13.62 -8.22 9.75
CA ILE A 149 14.82 -8.11 8.88
C ILE A 149 15.51 -6.75 8.98
N GLU A 150 15.05 -5.87 9.88
CA GLU A 150 15.61 -4.54 10.06
C GLU A 150 17.10 -4.67 10.48
N PRO A 151 18.02 -4.00 9.78
CA PRO A 151 19.44 -4.05 10.15
C PRO A 151 19.64 -3.35 11.51
N MET A 152 20.30 -4.03 12.44
CA MET A 152 20.58 -3.50 13.78
C MET A 152 21.26 -2.12 13.70
N LYS A 153 20.86 -1.23 14.62
CA LYS A 153 21.33 0.16 14.69
C LYS A 153 22.75 0.33 15.21
N GLU A 154 23.47 -0.75 15.51
CA GLU A 154 24.75 -0.78 16.22
C GLU A 154 25.67 0.39 15.84
N GLU A 155 25.61 1.41 16.70
CA GLU A 155 26.68 2.37 16.90
C GLU A 155 27.83 1.57 17.52
N GLN A 156 28.99 1.58 16.88
CA GLN A 156 30.30 1.11 17.41
C GLN A 156 30.83 -0.29 17.06
N ASP A 157 30.40 -0.94 15.97
CA ASP A 157 31.19 -2.06 15.42
C ASP A 157 31.86 -1.71 14.08
N GLU A 158 33.15 -2.07 13.97
CA GLU A 158 34.00 -1.95 12.77
C GLU A 158 33.40 -2.64 11.52
N ASN A 159 32.29 -3.36 11.69
CA ASN A 159 31.57 -4.15 10.70
C ASN A 159 30.35 -3.43 10.05
N ARG A 160 30.08 -2.15 10.37
CA ARG A 160 28.94 -1.37 9.82
C ARG A 160 28.88 -1.35 8.28
N ASN A 161 30.03 -1.43 7.61
CA ASN A 161 30.20 -1.40 6.16
C ASN A 161 30.44 -2.77 5.53
N SER A 162 30.25 -3.85 6.27
CA SER A 162 30.36 -5.20 5.72
C SER A 162 29.42 -5.39 4.54
N PHE A 163 29.85 -6.24 3.60
CA PHE A 163 29.02 -6.60 2.45
C PHE A 163 27.63 -7.09 2.90
N ASN A 164 27.59 -7.95 3.92
CA ASN A 164 26.34 -8.49 4.47
C ASN A 164 25.43 -7.39 5.04
N ASN A 165 25.95 -6.43 5.79
CA ASN A 165 25.15 -5.33 6.34
C ASN A 165 24.63 -4.39 5.24
N ARG A 166 25.44 -4.15 4.19
CA ARG A 166 25.02 -3.39 3.00
C ARG A 166 23.91 -4.10 2.23
N MET A 167 24.04 -5.41 2.04
CA MET A 167 23.05 -6.25 1.37
C MET A 167 21.73 -6.25 2.14
N LYS A 168 21.77 -6.49 3.46
CA LYS A 168 20.57 -6.47 4.32
C LYS A 168 19.85 -5.12 4.31
N ARG A 169 20.58 -4.00 4.47
CA ARG A 169 20.02 -2.64 4.34
C ARG A 169 19.36 -2.39 2.98
N ASN A 170 20.00 -2.84 1.90
CA ASN A 170 19.47 -2.64 0.55
C ASN A 170 18.17 -3.43 0.34
N GLN A 171 18.14 -4.70 0.76
CA GLN A 171 16.94 -5.54 0.68
C GLN A 171 15.79 -4.98 1.52
N HIS A 172 16.04 -4.64 2.78
CA HIS A 172 15.04 -3.99 3.64
C HIS A 172 14.50 -2.71 2.98
N GLY A 173 15.39 -1.84 2.48
CA GLY A 173 14.98 -0.59 1.81
C GLY A 173 14.12 -0.81 0.57
N ILE A 174 14.43 -1.80 -0.27
CA ILE A 174 13.63 -2.13 -1.46
C ILE A 174 12.25 -2.68 -1.05
N LEU A 175 12.20 -3.62 -0.11
CA LEU A 175 10.94 -4.24 0.32
C LEU A 175 10.03 -3.23 1.02
N SER A 176 10.58 -2.37 1.88
CA SER A 176 9.84 -1.28 2.54
C SER A 176 9.28 -0.29 1.53
N GLN A 177 10.03 0.03 0.46
CA GLN A 177 9.51 0.88 -0.60
C GLN A 177 8.37 0.22 -1.38
N GLN A 178 8.51 -1.06 -1.74
CA GLN A 178 7.44 -1.81 -2.42
C GLN A 178 6.18 -1.89 -1.56
N PHE A 179 6.34 -2.11 -0.26
CA PHE A 179 5.24 -2.11 0.70
C PHE A 179 4.50 -0.76 0.71
N LEU A 180 5.24 0.35 0.81
CA LEU A 180 4.65 1.69 0.81
C LEU A 180 3.95 2.04 -0.49
N ASP A 181 4.55 1.72 -1.64
CA ASP A 181 3.94 1.96 -2.94
C ASP A 181 2.60 1.22 -3.05
N LEU A 182 2.52 0.00 -2.50
CA LEU A 182 1.30 -0.79 -2.48
C LEU A 182 0.23 -0.24 -1.52
N ILE A 183 0.61 0.21 -0.33
CA ILE A 183 -0.32 0.86 0.62
C ILE A 183 -0.85 2.18 0.04
N ASN A 184 0.00 2.99 -0.59
CA ASN A 184 -0.41 4.21 -1.27
C ASN A 184 -1.39 3.93 -2.42
N LYS A 185 -1.15 2.87 -3.20
CA LYS A 185 -2.07 2.42 -4.25
C LYS A 185 -3.43 2.00 -3.66
N CYS A 186 -3.42 1.21 -2.58
CA CYS A 186 -4.65 0.82 -1.89
C CYS A 186 -5.43 2.04 -1.38
N ASN A 187 -4.74 3.02 -0.81
CA ASN A 187 -5.38 4.26 -0.34
C ASN A 187 -5.99 5.06 -1.50
N SER A 188 -5.27 5.18 -2.62
CA SER A 188 -5.78 5.89 -3.81
C SER A 188 -7.06 5.24 -4.34
N ILE A 189 -7.09 3.91 -4.43
CA ILE A 189 -8.29 3.14 -4.84
C ILE A 189 -9.46 3.38 -3.88
N GLN A 190 -9.20 3.40 -2.57
CA GLN A 190 -10.23 3.64 -1.55
C GLN A 190 -10.73 5.10 -1.59
N SER A 191 -9.86 6.09 -1.84
CA SER A 191 -10.25 7.49 -2.05
C SER A 191 -11.11 7.66 -3.29
N ASP A 192 -10.69 7.09 -4.43
CA ASP A 192 -11.48 7.13 -5.68
C ASP A 192 -12.86 6.50 -5.48
N TYR A 193 -12.94 5.42 -4.71
CA TYR A 193 -14.21 4.79 -4.35
C TYR A 193 -15.08 5.71 -3.48
N ARG A 194 -14.50 6.43 -2.52
CA ARG A 194 -15.21 7.44 -1.70
C ARG A 194 -15.85 8.49 -2.61
N ASP A 195 -15.06 9.07 -3.50
CA ASP A 195 -15.48 10.17 -4.38
C ASP A 195 -16.61 9.72 -5.32
N ARG A 196 -16.55 8.50 -5.85
CA ARG A 196 -17.63 7.92 -6.66
C ARG A 196 -18.92 7.69 -5.86
N ASN A 197 -18.83 7.31 -4.58
CA ASN A 197 -20.02 7.18 -3.73
C ASN A 197 -20.63 8.56 -3.42
N LEU A 198 -19.80 9.58 -3.18
CA LEU A 198 -20.24 10.96 -3.01
C LEU A 198 -20.96 11.49 -4.25
N GLU A 199 -20.40 11.28 -5.44
CA GLU A 199 -21.01 11.69 -6.71
C GLU A 199 -22.39 11.05 -6.92
N ARG A 200 -22.56 9.79 -6.51
CA ARG A 200 -23.86 9.10 -6.54
C ARG A 200 -24.86 9.72 -5.59
N ILE A 201 -24.46 10.00 -4.36
CA ILE A 201 -25.33 10.67 -3.38
C ILE A 201 -25.76 12.03 -3.91
N LYS A 202 -24.83 12.85 -4.43
CA LYS A 202 -25.13 14.14 -5.08
C LYS A 202 -26.17 14.00 -6.18
N ARG A 203 -25.97 13.03 -7.09
CA ARG A 203 -26.90 12.77 -8.20
C ARG A 203 -28.30 12.40 -7.70
N HIS A 204 -28.41 11.54 -6.68
CA HIS A 204 -29.71 11.16 -6.11
C HIS A 204 -30.42 12.31 -5.38
N LEU A 205 -29.68 13.21 -4.74
CA LEU A 205 -30.24 14.44 -4.16
C LEU A 205 -30.76 15.41 -5.22
N GLN A 206 -30.06 15.53 -6.35
CA GLN A 206 -30.51 16.35 -7.48
C GLN A 206 -31.78 15.79 -8.13
N ILE A 207 -31.86 14.47 -8.35
CA ILE A 207 -33.04 13.80 -8.94
C ILE A 207 -34.29 14.02 -8.09
N THR A 208 -34.12 14.04 -6.77
CA THR A 208 -35.24 14.15 -5.83
C THR A 208 -35.71 15.58 -5.58
N GLY A 209 -35.05 16.57 -6.21
CA GLY A 209 -35.46 17.97 -6.14
C GLY A 209 -35.16 18.64 -4.80
N SER A 210 -34.24 18.09 -4.00
CA SER A 210 -33.59 18.88 -2.94
C SER A 210 -32.79 20.01 -3.58
N THR A 211 -32.74 21.15 -2.90
CA THR A 211 -31.89 22.30 -3.28
C THR A 211 -30.47 21.84 -3.64
N VAL A 212 -29.83 22.57 -4.57
CA VAL A 212 -28.44 22.32 -4.96
C VAL A 212 -27.56 22.36 -3.71
N VAL A 213 -27.24 21.20 -3.14
CA VAL A 213 -26.33 21.07 -2.00
C VAL A 213 -24.92 21.27 -2.54
N SER A 214 -24.18 22.21 -1.96
CA SER A 214 -22.78 22.42 -2.34
C SER A 214 -21.92 21.23 -1.92
N ASP A 215 -20.75 21.06 -2.54
CA ASP A 215 -19.83 19.97 -2.21
C ASP A 215 -19.42 20.00 -0.73
N ASP A 216 -19.11 21.19 -0.21
CA ASP A 216 -18.71 21.40 1.18
C ASP A 216 -19.85 21.10 2.17
N GLU A 217 -21.08 21.50 1.83
CA GLU A 217 -22.27 21.25 2.64
C GLU A 217 -22.60 19.75 2.67
N LEU A 218 -22.44 19.03 1.56
CA LEU A 218 -22.66 17.59 1.53
C LEU A 218 -21.63 16.86 2.39
N ASP A 219 -20.35 17.23 2.30
CA ASP A 219 -19.31 16.62 3.14
C ASP A 219 -19.60 16.88 4.63
N GLU A 220 -20.01 18.10 5.01
CA GLU A 220 -20.40 18.43 6.40
C GLU A 220 -21.64 17.62 6.86
N MET A 221 -22.61 17.41 5.98
CA MET A 221 -23.78 16.58 6.27
C MET A 221 -23.42 15.10 6.51
N LEU A 222 -22.47 14.58 5.74
CA LEU A 222 -21.99 13.19 5.88
C LEU A 222 -21.14 13.03 7.15
N GLU A 223 -20.30 14.01 7.49
CA GLU A 223 -19.46 14.05 8.69
C GLU A 223 -20.29 14.23 9.98
N SER A 224 -21.31 15.09 9.94
CA SER A 224 -22.18 15.35 11.10
C SER A 224 -23.12 14.19 11.43
N GLY A 225 -23.22 13.21 10.52
CA GLY A 225 -24.09 12.04 10.64
C GLY A 225 -25.58 12.37 10.61
N GLN A 226 -25.94 13.59 10.18
CA GLN A 226 -27.33 14.05 10.14
C GLN A 226 -28.01 13.62 8.84
N THR A 227 -28.12 12.31 8.62
CA THR A 227 -28.83 11.72 7.48
C THR A 227 -30.33 12.08 7.48
N GLU A 228 -30.90 12.42 8.63
CA GLU A 228 -32.26 12.96 8.80
C GLU A 228 -32.54 14.18 7.91
N VAL A 229 -31.52 14.99 7.59
CA VAL A 229 -31.67 16.16 6.70
C VAL A 229 -31.95 15.73 5.26
N PHE A 230 -31.40 14.59 4.81
CA PHE A 230 -31.78 13.99 3.53
C PHE A 230 -33.23 13.52 3.52
N ILE A 231 -33.76 13.07 4.66
CA ILE A 231 -35.12 12.54 4.80
C ILE A 231 -36.16 13.66 4.88
N SER A 232 -35.86 14.74 5.61
CA SER A 232 -36.80 15.85 5.86
C SER A 232 -37.16 16.64 4.61
N ASN A 233 -36.19 16.91 3.73
CA ASN A 233 -36.45 17.60 2.46
C ASN A 233 -37.07 16.69 1.39
N LEU A 234 -37.06 15.38 1.63
CA LEU A 234 -37.38 14.34 0.67
C LEU A 234 -38.75 13.71 0.91
N MET A 235 -39.60 14.27 1.80
CA MET A 235 -40.94 13.74 2.09
C MET A 235 -41.99 13.97 0.98
N LYS A 236 -41.59 13.89 -0.30
CA LYS A 236 -42.53 13.76 -1.42
C LYS A 236 -42.75 12.27 -1.68
N ASP A 237 -43.94 11.78 -1.32
CA ASP A 237 -44.33 10.37 -1.25
C ASP A 237 -44.40 9.68 -2.63
N THR A 238 -43.26 9.62 -3.33
CA THR A 238 -43.09 8.99 -4.65
C THR A 238 -42.18 7.78 -4.53
N GLN A 239 -42.46 6.73 -5.30
CA GLN A 239 -41.64 5.51 -5.29
C GLN A 239 -40.18 5.78 -5.64
N VAL A 240 -39.92 6.72 -6.56
CA VAL A 240 -38.58 7.20 -6.97
C VAL A 240 -37.82 7.77 -5.78
N THR A 241 -38.51 8.53 -4.94
CA THR A 241 -37.94 9.18 -3.77
C THR A 241 -37.54 8.19 -2.68
N LYS A 242 -38.38 7.18 -2.41
CA LYS A 242 -38.07 6.10 -1.46
C LYS A 242 -36.85 5.30 -1.89
N GLN A 243 -36.71 5.03 -3.19
CA GLN A 243 -35.57 4.31 -3.74
C GLN A 243 -34.27 5.13 -3.65
N ALA A 244 -34.33 6.44 -3.96
CA ALA A 244 -33.19 7.33 -3.81
C ALA A 244 -32.70 7.43 -2.37
N LEU A 245 -33.63 7.50 -1.40
CA LEU A 245 -33.31 7.53 0.03
C LEU A 245 -32.58 6.25 0.48
N ASN A 246 -33.07 5.08 0.07
CA ASN A 246 -32.45 3.79 0.40
C ASN A 246 -31.02 3.66 -0.17
N ASP A 247 -30.78 4.11 -1.40
CA ASP A 247 -29.43 4.13 -1.96
C ASP A 247 -28.53 5.10 -1.19
N ILE A 248 -28.99 6.34 -0.90
CA ILE A 248 -28.22 7.31 -0.12
C ILE A 248 -27.79 6.72 1.23
N GLU A 249 -28.70 6.09 1.97
CA GLU A 249 -28.41 5.45 3.26
C GLU A 249 -27.37 4.32 3.11
N THR A 250 -27.55 3.46 2.10
CA THR A 250 -26.63 2.36 1.81
C THR A 250 -25.23 2.89 1.48
N ARG A 251 -25.12 3.94 0.67
CA ARG A 251 -23.84 4.55 0.28
C ARG A 251 -23.16 5.26 1.45
N HIS A 252 -23.93 5.98 2.27
CA HIS A 252 -23.40 6.62 3.47
C HIS A 252 -22.82 5.59 4.44
N SER A 253 -23.52 4.48 4.69
CA SER A 253 -23.00 3.37 5.49
C SER A 253 -21.68 2.82 4.95
N GLU A 254 -21.56 2.71 3.62
CA GLU A 254 -20.31 2.26 2.98
C GLU A 254 -19.18 3.29 3.09
N ILE A 255 -19.46 4.59 2.97
CA ILE A 255 -18.48 5.67 3.21
C ILE A 255 -17.95 5.60 4.64
N LEU A 256 -18.81 5.41 5.65
CA LEU A 256 -18.37 5.33 7.05
C LEU A 256 -17.47 4.11 7.35
N LYS A 257 -17.69 2.99 6.67
CA LYS A 257 -16.83 1.80 6.81
C LYS A 257 -15.51 2.00 6.06
N LEU A 258 -15.57 2.64 4.90
CA LEU A 258 -14.42 3.01 4.09
C LEU A 258 -13.48 3.96 4.83
N GLU A 259 -14.00 5.04 5.43
CA GLU A 259 -13.19 6.03 6.14
C GLU A 259 -12.46 5.43 7.33
N ARG A 260 -13.12 4.53 8.08
CA ARG A 260 -12.44 3.74 9.13
C ARG A 260 -11.29 2.90 8.57
N SER A 261 -11.51 2.21 7.44
CA SER A 261 -10.46 1.42 6.81
C SER A 261 -9.29 2.27 6.31
N ILE A 262 -9.55 3.46 5.76
CA ILE A 262 -8.51 4.42 5.32
C ILE A 262 -7.71 4.90 6.53
N GLN A 263 -8.39 5.26 7.63
CA GLN A 263 -7.73 5.73 8.86
C GLN A 263 -6.80 4.66 9.46
N GLU A 264 -7.25 3.40 9.52
CA GLU A 264 -6.42 2.31 10.03
C GLU A 264 -5.20 2.03 9.14
N LEU A 265 -5.32 2.18 7.82
CA LEU A 265 -4.18 2.10 6.90
C LEU A 265 -3.23 3.31 7.05
N HIS A 266 -3.78 4.49 7.35
CA HIS A 266 -3.01 5.69 7.62
C HIS A 266 -2.14 5.58 8.88
N ASP A 267 -2.70 5.06 9.97
CA ASP A 267 -1.93 4.82 11.18
C ASP A 267 -0.75 3.90 10.89
N LEU A 268 -0.98 2.81 10.14
CA LEU A 268 0.08 1.87 9.73
C LEU A 268 1.18 2.55 8.91
N PHE A 269 0.82 3.48 8.01
CA PHE A 269 1.76 4.24 7.18
C PHE A 269 2.60 5.24 7.99
N MET A 270 1.98 5.98 8.91
CA MET A 270 2.68 6.97 9.75
C MET A 270 3.76 6.31 10.60
N PHE A 271 3.50 5.12 11.14
CA PHE A 271 4.51 4.39 11.89
C PHE A 271 5.71 3.95 11.03
N LEU A 272 5.48 3.54 9.77
CA LEU A 272 6.59 3.12 8.90
C LEU A 272 7.42 4.33 8.44
N ALA A 273 6.77 5.47 8.19
CA ALA A 273 7.43 6.70 7.79
C ALA A 273 8.37 7.23 8.89
N THR A 274 7.96 7.18 10.16
CA THR A 274 8.80 7.56 11.30
C THR A 274 9.92 6.54 11.56
N GLU A 275 9.68 5.24 11.34
CA GLU A 275 10.72 4.20 11.46
C GLU A 275 11.87 4.42 10.46
N VAL A 276 11.60 4.87 9.24
CA VAL A 276 12.64 5.12 8.23
C VAL A 276 13.33 6.50 8.38
N GLU A 277 12.69 7.49 9.01
CA GLU A 277 13.39 8.73 9.42
C GLU A 277 14.51 8.47 10.43
N LEU A 278 14.36 7.44 11.26
CA LEU A 278 15.35 7.03 12.27
C LEU A 278 16.47 6.12 11.70
N GLN A 279 16.46 5.84 10.38
CA GLN A 279 17.44 4.99 9.69
C GLN A 279 18.46 5.78 8.86
N VAL A 280 18.32 7.10 8.76
CA VAL A 280 19.22 8.01 8.00
C VAL A 280 20.25 8.65 8.92
#